data_AF-O28872-F1
#
_entry.id   AF-O28872-F1
#
_cell.length_a   1.000
_cell.length_b   1.000
_cell.length_c   1.000
_cell.angle_alpha   90.00
_cell.angle_beta   90.00
_cell.angle_gamma   90.00
#
_symmetry.space_group_name_H-M   'P 1'
#
loop_
_entity.id
_entity.type
_entity.pdbx_description
1 polymer ?
#
loop_
_entity_poly.entity_id
_entity_poly.type
_entity_poly.pdbx_seq_one_letter_code
_entity_poly.pdbx_strand_id
1 'polypeptide(L)'
;MPYENYWVDERTLVVSGDFFGVSTGLLGGWKRVRHAFNHTVSEEFHSMEPAEYLRKVARGYGLKSYFGLLTSVPIEKLSVKGCGEVTVFATAGVMNPNERVGTINIIAVFECRMSRAAMLNAIITATEAKTKALLEEGHNFTGTNTDAVVVLCTQKGGYHRYCGPASEVGQKLWRCAGEAVKDSLARW
;
A
#
# COMPACT_ATOMS: atom_id res chain seq x y z
N MET A 1 7.97 13.36 -9.12
CA MET A 1 6.53 13.62 -9.00
C MET A 1 5.85 12.28 -8.74
N PRO A 2 4.67 12.23 -8.08
CA PRO A 2 3.94 10.98 -7.88
C PRO A 2 3.50 10.34 -9.20
N TYR A 3 3.33 9.03 -9.21
CA TYR A 3 2.71 8.26 -10.30
C TYR A 3 1.33 8.84 -10.62
N GLU A 4 1.04 9.07 -11.90
CA GLU A 4 -0.12 9.90 -12.30
C GLU A 4 -1.37 9.10 -12.65
N ASN A 5 -1.24 7.82 -13.02
CA ASN A 5 -2.38 7.01 -13.47
C ASN A 5 -3.13 6.39 -12.28
N TYR A 6 -3.78 7.24 -11.48
CA TYR A 6 -4.68 6.83 -10.41
C TYR A 6 -5.84 7.83 -10.30
N TRP A 7 -6.90 7.40 -9.64
CA TRP A 7 -8.01 8.28 -9.25
C TRP A 7 -8.52 7.86 -7.87
N VAL A 8 -9.21 8.78 -7.21
CA VAL A 8 -9.80 8.59 -5.89
C VAL A 8 -11.25 9.06 -5.97
N ASP A 9 -12.18 8.23 -5.51
CA ASP A 9 -13.56 8.65 -5.24
C ASP A 9 -13.82 8.73 -3.73
N GLU A 10 -15.08 8.87 -3.33
CA GLU A 10 -15.50 9.01 -1.92
C GLU A 10 -15.07 7.85 -1.01
N ARG A 11 -14.65 6.69 -1.54
CA ARG A 11 -14.26 5.53 -0.72
C ARG A 11 -13.04 4.77 -1.22
N THR A 12 -12.62 4.97 -2.46
CA THR A 12 -11.68 4.07 -3.12
C THR A 12 -10.60 4.83 -3.85
N LEU A 13 -9.35 4.49 -3.54
CA LEU A 13 -8.22 4.76 -4.41
C LEU A 13 -8.11 3.62 -5.44
N VAL A 14 -7.98 3.95 -6.72
CA VAL A 14 -7.61 3.00 -7.77
C VAL A 14 -6.38 3.49 -8.53
N VAL A 15 -5.32 2.69 -8.51
CA VAL A 15 -4.09 2.86 -9.29
C VAL A 15 -4.16 1.95 -10.51
N SER A 16 -3.85 2.47 -11.70
CA SER A 16 -3.97 1.74 -12.97
C SER A 16 -2.66 1.72 -13.75
N GLY A 17 -2.41 0.65 -14.51
CA GLY A 17 -1.20 0.50 -15.33
C GLY A 17 -1.06 -0.91 -15.90
N ASP A 18 0.15 -1.28 -16.32
CA ASP A 18 0.50 -2.68 -16.62
C ASP A 18 1.66 -3.07 -15.70
N PHE A 19 1.34 -3.85 -14.67
CA PHE A 19 2.27 -4.13 -13.59
C PHE A 19 2.55 -5.63 -13.49
N PHE A 20 3.79 -5.95 -13.18
CA PHE A 20 4.10 -7.17 -12.45
C PHE A 20 4.16 -6.81 -10.96
N GLY A 21 3.39 -7.51 -10.11
CA GLY A 21 3.26 -7.13 -8.72
C GLY A 21 3.19 -8.30 -7.75
N VAL A 22 3.35 -7.95 -6.47
CA VAL A 22 3.19 -8.84 -5.31
C VAL A 22 2.38 -8.12 -4.24
N SER A 23 1.50 -8.84 -3.55
CA SER A 23 0.70 -8.29 -2.47
C SER A 23 0.63 -9.24 -1.28
N THR A 24 0.63 -8.68 -0.07
CA THR A 24 0.35 -9.40 1.19
C THR A 24 -1.12 -9.34 1.60
N GLY A 25 -1.96 -8.58 0.89
CA GLY A 25 -3.38 -8.44 1.19
C GLY A 25 -4.22 -9.66 0.78
N LEU A 26 -5.52 -9.57 1.02
CA LEU A 26 -6.49 -10.59 0.62
C LEU A 26 -6.37 -10.93 -0.88
N LEU A 27 -6.37 -12.23 -1.21
CA LEU A 27 -6.19 -12.73 -2.58
C LEU A 27 -4.87 -12.24 -3.25
N GLY A 28 -3.87 -11.96 -2.41
CA GLY A 28 -2.52 -11.54 -2.79
C GLY A 28 -1.66 -12.64 -3.39
N GLY A 29 -0.34 -12.51 -3.25
CA GLY A 29 0.66 -13.32 -3.97
C GLY A 29 1.19 -12.62 -5.21
N TRP A 30 1.79 -13.39 -6.13
CA TRP A 30 2.44 -12.87 -7.35
C TRP A 30 1.50 -12.94 -8.55
N LYS A 31 1.35 -11.83 -9.29
CA LYS A 31 0.66 -11.85 -10.59
C LYS A 31 0.90 -10.57 -11.38
N ARG A 32 0.58 -10.64 -12.68
CA ARG A 32 0.41 -9.43 -13.50
C ARG A 32 -0.96 -8.82 -13.21
N VAL A 33 -1.00 -7.52 -12.95
CA VAL A 33 -2.23 -6.78 -12.67
C VAL A 33 -2.30 -5.51 -13.50
N ARG A 34 -3.52 -5.07 -13.80
CA ARG A 34 -3.75 -3.76 -14.40
C ARG A 34 -4.15 -2.70 -13.39
N HIS A 35 -4.57 -3.12 -12.20
CA HIS A 35 -5.02 -2.23 -11.17
C HIS A 35 -4.51 -2.65 -9.79
N ALA A 36 -4.40 -1.70 -8.88
CA ALA A 36 -4.49 -1.95 -7.46
C ALA A 36 -5.45 -0.96 -6.83
N PHE A 37 -6.18 -1.36 -5.80
CA PHE A 37 -7.08 -0.45 -5.12
C PHE A 37 -7.00 -0.62 -3.60
N ASN A 38 -7.36 0.46 -2.90
CA ASN A 38 -7.56 0.48 -1.45
C ASN A 38 -8.95 1.06 -1.19
N HIS A 39 -9.84 0.28 -0.58
CA HIS A 39 -11.25 0.61 -0.43
C HIS A 39 -11.62 0.72 1.05
N THR A 40 -12.21 1.86 1.42
CA THR A 40 -12.72 2.11 2.76
C THR A 40 -14.00 1.30 3.00
N VAL A 41 -13.98 0.46 4.04
CA VAL A 41 -15.16 -0.27 4.54
C VAL A 41 -15.84 0.54 5.64
N SER A 42 -17.14 0.32 5.84
CA SER A 42 -17.88 0.94 6.95
C SER A 42 -17.37 0.45 8.30
N GLU A 43 -17.58 1.24 9.36
CA GLU A 43 -17.20 0.88 10.74
C GLU A 43 -17.85 -0.43 11.20
N GLU A 44 -19.05 -0.73 10.71
CA GLU A 44 -19.81 -1.96 10.99
C GLU A 44 -19.42 -3.14 10.08
N PHE A 45 -18.28 -3.07 9.39
CA PHE A 45 -17.86 -4.14 8.49
C PHE A 45 -17.52 -5.42 9.28
N HIS A 46 -18.53 -6.29 9.39
CA HIS A 46 -18.45 -7.63 9.97
C HIS A 46 -18.65 -8.68 8.88
N SER A 47 -17.88 -8.58 7.80
CA SER A 47 -17.95 -9.59 6.74
C SER A 47 -17.31 -10.89 7.23
N MET A 48 -18.11 -11.95 7.32
CA MET A 48 -17.61 -13.33 7.49
C MET A 48 -16.74 -13.77 6.29
N GLU A 49 -16.91 -13.12 5.13
CA GLU A 49 -16.27 -13.47 3.85
C GLU A 49 -15.61 -12.22 3.20
N PRO A 50 -14.52 -11.68 3.78
CA PRO A 50 -13.91 -10.44 3.31
C PRO A 50 -13.34 -10.54 1.89
N ALA A 51 -12.93 -11.73 1.46
CA ALA A 51 -12.49 -11.98 0.09
C ALA A 51 -13.63 -11.86 -0.93
N GLU A 52 -14.85 -12.27 -0.59
CA GLU A 52 -16.01 -12.10 -1.48
C GLU A 52 -16.42 -10.64 -1.59
N TYR A 53 -16.40 -9.90 -0.47
CA TYR A 53 -16.63 -8.46 -0.46
C TYR A 53 -15.63 -7.73 -1.37
N LEU A 54 -14.33 -8.04 -1.25
CA LEU A 54 -13.30 -7.47 -2.11
C LEU A 54 -13.57 -7.73 -3.60
N ARG A 55 -14.04 -8.94 -3.96
CA ARG A 55 -14.45 -9.26 -5.33
C ARG A 55 -15.67 -8.46 -5.77
N LYS A 56 -16.65 -8.22 -4.89
CA LYS A 56 -17.82 -7.38 -5.18
C LYS A 56 -17.40 -5.94 -5.48
N VAL A 57 -16.51 -5.37 -4.66
CA VAL A 57 -15.94 -4.02 -4.89
C VAL A 57 -15.23 -3.96 -6.25
N ALA A 58 -14.34 -4.91 -6.53
CA ALA A 58 -13.62 -4.96 -7.80
C ALA A 58 -14.58 -5.06 -9.00
N ARG A 59 -15.65 -5.86 -8.90
CA ARG A 59 -16.68 -5.94 -9.94
C ARG A 59 -17.44 -4.63 -10.12
N GLY A 60 -17.79 -3.93 -9.04
CA GLY A 60 -18.46 -2.63 -9.08
C GLY A 60 -17.68 -1.58 -9.88
N TYR A 61 -16.35 -1.61 -9.79
CA TYR A 61 -15.44 -0.74 -10.54
C TYR A 61 -14.97 -1.34 -11.89
N GLY A 62 -15.47 -2.51 -12.30
CA GLY A 62 -15.06 -3.17 -13.55
C GLY A 62 -13.61 -3.66 -13.57
N LEU A 63 -12.97 -3.83 -12.40
CA LEU A 63 -11.56 -4.22 -12.26
C LEU A 63 -11.41 -5.73 -12.44
N LYS A 64 -10.80 -6.15 -13.55
CA LYS A 64 -10.65 -7.59 -13.90
C LYS A 64 -9.35 -8.22 -13.41
N SER A 65 -8.27 -7.45 -13.33
CA SER A 65 -6.94 -7.94 -12.94
C SER A 65 -6.33 -6.98 -11.93
N TYR A 66 -6.34 -7.36 -10.66
CA TYR A 66 -6.10 -6.44 -9.57
C TYR A 66 -5.43 -7.05 -8.33
N PHE A 67 -4.79 -6.20 -7.54
CA PHE A 67 -4.69 -6.37 -6.10
C PHE A 67 -5.69 -5.43 -5.41
N GLY A 68 -6.26 -5.85 -4.30
CA GLY A 68 -7.25 -5.06 -3.59
C GLY A 68 -7.00 -5.12 -2.10
N LEU A 69 -7.07 -3.96 -1.45
CA LEU A 69 -6.97 -3.82 0.00
C LEU A 69 -8.28 -3.25 0.55
N LEU A 70 -8.62 -3.64 1.77
CA LEU A 70 -9.72 -3.07 2.54
C LEU A 70 -9.13 -2.28 3.70
N THR A 71 -9.72 -1.14 4.02
CA THR A 71 -9.25 -0.28 5.11
C THR A 71 -10.43 0.28 5.91
N SER A 72 -10.30 0.42 7.22
CA SER A 72 -11.24 1.19 8.04
C SER A 72 -10.93 2.69 8.02
N VAL A 73 -9.83 3.09 7.37
CA VAL A 73 -9.38 4.48 7.30
C VAL A 73 -10.19 5.23 6.22
N PRO A 74 -10.84 6.38 6.56
CA PRO A 74 -11.47 7.25 5.58
C PRO A 74 -10.51 7.63 4.46
N ILE A 75 -10.99 7.60 3.22
CA ILE A 75 -10.14 7.78 2.04
C ILE A 75 -9.53 9.19 1.96
N GLU A 76 -10.15 10.17 2.62
CA GLU A 76 -9.68 11.54 2.77
C GLU A 76 -8.34 11.62 3.52
N LYS A 77 -8.00 10.57 4.28
CA LYS A 77 -6.74 10.43 5.00
C LYS A 77 -5.68 9.71 4.16
N LEU A 78 -5.97 9.37 2.91
CA LEU A 78 -4.99 8.85 1.97
C LEU A 78 -3.83 9.84 1.82
N SER A 79 -2.61 9.34 2.00
CA SER A 79 -1.38 10.07 1.71
C SER A 79 -0.72 9.53 0.45
N VAL A 80 -0.20 10.44 -0.38
CA VAL A 80 0.56 10.10 -1.59
C VAL A 80 1.90 10.81 -1.56
N LYS A 81 2.99 10.06 -1.58
CA LYS A 81 4.37 10.59 -1.60
C LYS A 81 5.15 9.95 -2.74
N GLY A 82 5.89 10.77 -3.48
CA GLY A 82 6.70 10.31 -4.61
C GLY A 82 8.16 10.78 -4.52
N CYS A 83 9.10 9.92 -4.89
CA CYS A 83 10.53 10.22 -4.95
C CYS A 83 11.15 9.44 -6.12
N GLY A 84 11.57 10.17 -7.16
CA GLY A 84 12.05 9.57 -8.41
C GLY A 84 10.99 8.65 -9.02
N GLU A 85 11.39 7.42 -9.30
CA GLU A 85 10.58 6.33 -9.86
C GLU A 85 9.71 5.58 -8.83
N VAL A 86 9.66 6.03 -7.58
CA VAL A 86 8.87 5.39 -6.51
C VAL A 86 7.72 6.30 -6.09
N THR A 87 6.51 5.75 -6.04
CA THR A 87 5.33 6.41 -5.47
C THR A 87 4.67 5.51 -4.45
N VAL A 88 4.37 6.05 -3.27
CA VAL A 88 3.68 5.35 -2.20
C VAL A 88 2.33 6.01 -1.94
N PHE A 89 1.30 5.19 -1.91
CA PHE A 89 -0.04 5.50 -1.44
C PHE A 89 -0.22 4.81 -0.10
N ALA A 90 -0.61 5.54 0.94
CA ALA A 90 -0.80 4.96 2.28
C ALA A 90 -2.07 5.47 2.95
N THR A 91 -2.78 4.56 3.63
CA THR A 91 -3.79 4.90 4.64
C THR A 91 -3.36 4.27 5.95
N ALA A 92 -3.29 5.04 7.02
CA ALA A 92 -2.86 4.59 8.32
C ALA A 92 -3.87 4.98 9.39
N GLY A 93 -4.39 4.00 10.11
CA GLY A 93 -5.28 4.18 11.24
C GLY A 93 -4.86 3.27 12.38
N VAL A 94 -4.60 3.89 13.52
CA VAL A 94 -4.19 3.21 14.75
C VAL A 94 -5.20 3.54 15.84
N MET A 95 -5.75 2.52 16.49
CA MET A 95 -6.62 2.68 17.65
C MET A 95 -5.92 2.12 18.90
N ASN A 96 -6.39 2.54 20.08
CA ASN A 96 -5.81 2.19 21.37
C ASN A 96 -5.54 0.67 21.51
N PRO A 97 -4.55 0.24 22.32
CA PRO A 97 -4.16 -1.18 22.49
C PRO A 97 -5.30 -2.14 22.90
N ASN A 98 -6.45 -1.60 23.35
CA ASN A 98 -7.63 -2.35 23.79
C ASN A 98 -8.75 -2.44 22.72
N GLU A 99 -8.59 -1.84 21.54
CA GLU A 99 -9.56 -1.90 20.45
C GLU A 99 -9.06 -2.80 19.30
N ARG A 100 -10.00 -3.57 18.72
CA ARG A 100 -9.68 -4.74 17.89
C ARG A 100 -9.20 -4.45 16.47
N VAL A 101 -9.30 -3.21 15.96
CA VAL A 101 -9.15 -2.96 14.51
C VAL A 101 -8.29 -1.71 14.23
N GLY A 102 -7.00 -1.92 13.96
CA GLY A 102 -6.14 -0.94 13.27
C GLY A 102 -5.74 -1.50 11.90
N THR A 103 -5.41 -0.62 10.96
CA THR A 103 -4.88 -1.01 9.64
C THR A 103 -3.94 0.04 9.09
N ILE A 104 -2.82 -0.42 8.51
CA ILE A 104 -1.93 0.40 7.71
C ILE A 104 -1.71 -0.29 6.36
N ASN A 105 -2.28 0.31 5.32
CA ASN A 105 -2.20 -0.20 3.96
C ASN A 105 -1.25 0.65 3.13
N ILE A 106 -0.33 0.02 2.42
CA ILE A 106 0.67 0.66 1.57
C ILE A 106 0.58 0.07 0.16
N ILE A 107 0.42 0.92 -0.85
CA ILE A 107 0.61 0.55 -2.26
C ILE A 107 1.81 1.31 -2.77
N ALA A 108 2.87 0.61 -3.16
CA ALA A 108 4.09 1.16 -3.70
C ALA A 108 4.20 0.85 -5.20
N VAL A 109 4.24 1.89 -6.02
CA VAL A 109 4.45 1.82 -7.48
C VAL A 109 5.90 2.14 -7.79
N PHE A 110 6.51 1.31 -8.63
CA PHE A 110 7.87 1.44 -9.12
C PHE A 110 7.85 1.55 -10.65
N GLU A 111 8.27 2.69 -11.16
CA GLU A 111 8.44 2.96 -12.60
C GLU A 111 9.81 2.47 -13.11
N CYS A 112 10.16 1.24 -12.72
CA CYS A 112 11.41 0.59 -13.08
C CYS A 112 11.23 -0.93 -13.28
N ARG A 113 12.32 -1.61 -13.65
CA ARG A 113 12.44 -3.06 -13.62
C ARG A 113 13.03 -3.49 -12.29
N MET A 114 12.44 -4.51 -11.69
CA MET A 114 12.90 -5.06 -10.42
C MET A 114 13.01 -6.57 -10.50
N SER A 115 14.05 -7.11 -9.87
CA SER A 115 14.12 -8.55 -9.61
C SER A 115 12.98 -8.97 -8.67
N ARG A 116 12.56 -10.25 -8.72
CA ARG A 116 11.58 -10.77 -7.76
C ARG A 116 12.07 -10.62 -6.31
N ALA A 117 13.37 -10.81 -6.09
CA ALA A 117 13.97 -10.60 -4.77
C ALA A 117 13.91 -9.12 -4.33
N ALA A 118 14.14 -8.18 -5.25
CA ALA A 118 14.00 -6.75 -4.96
C ALA A 118 12.57 -6.40 -4.56
N MET A 119 11.56 -6.93 -5.25
CA MET A 119 10.16 -6.68 -4.91
C MET A 119 9.77 -7.26 -3.54
N LEU A 120 10.37 -8.38 -3.12
CA LEU A 120 10.23 -8.89 -1.75
C LEU A 120 10.97 -8.01 -0.73
N ASN A 121 12.17 -7.54 -1.06
CA ASN A 121 12.88 -6.58 -0.21
C ASN A 121 12.07 -5.29 -0.02
N ALA A 122 11.35 -4.84 -1.05
CA ALA A 122 10.49 -3.66 -0.97
C ALA A 122 9.39 -3.82 0.09
N ILE A 123 8.79 -5.01 0.24
CA ILE A 123 7.82 -5.29 1.31
C ILE A 123 8.48 -5.11 2.69
N ILE A 124 9.70 -5.65 2.88
CA ILE A 124 10.44 -5.52 4.14
C ILE A 124 10.75 -4.04 4.42
N THR A 125 11.32 -3.34 3.44
CA THR A 125 11.69 -1.91 3.56
C THR A 125 10.49 -1.01 3.83
N ALA A 126 9.35 -1.24 3.18
CA ALA A 126 8.12 -0.51 3.48
C ALA A 126 7.62 -0.79 4.91
N THR A 127 7.74 -2.04 5.37
CA THR A 127 7.34 -2.46 6.73
C THR A 127 8.22 -1.82 7.81
N GLU A 128 9.53 -1.77 7.59
CA GLU A 128 10.49 -1.14 8.51
C GLU A 128 10.31 0.39 8.53
N ALA A 129 10.12 1.03 7.36
CA ALA A 129 9.85 2.46 7.28
C ALA A 129 8.55 2.84 7.99
N LYS A 130 7.48 2.05 7.81
CA LYS A 130 6.21 2.17 8.55
C LYS A 130 6.42 2.02 10.06
N THR A 131 7.18 1.01 10.48
CA THR A 131 7.51 0.78 11.90
C THR A 131 8.23 2.00 12.49
N LYS A 132 9.25 2.50 11.78
CA LYS A 132 9.98 3.68 12.22
C LYS A 132 9.06 4.90 12.32
N ALA A 133 8.18 5.11 11.34
CA ALA A 133 7.20 6.19 11.38
C ALA A 133 6.33 6.10 12.64
N LEU A 134 5.77 4.92 12.96
CA LEU A 134 4.98 4.72 14.18
C LEU A 134 5.75 5.07 15.46
N LEU A 135 7.00 4.60 15.57
CA LEU A 135 7.85 4.88 16.73
C LEU A 135 8.17 6.38 16.87
N GLU A 136 8.43 7.06 15.75
CA GLU A 136 8.70 8.51 15.74
C GLU A 136 7.46 9.35 16.08
N GLU A 137 6.25 8.85 15.80
CA GLU A 137 4.98 9.46 16.23
C GLU A 137 4.59 9.08 17.68
N GLY A 138 5.47 8.41 18.42
CA GLY A 138 5.28 8.10 19.85
C GLY A 138 4.51 6.83 20.15
N HIS A 139 4.21 6.00 19.14
CA HIS A 139 3.61 4.68 19.34
C HIS A 139 4.66 3.66 19.78
N ASN A 140 4.23 2.60 20.49
CA ASN A 140 5.10 1.53 21.01
C ASN A 140 4.86 0.17 20.33
N PHE A 141 4.35 0.18 19.10
CA PHE A 141 4.07 -1.02 18.29
C PHE A 141 4.59 -0.85 16.86
N THR A 142 4.80 -1.95 16.16
CA THR A 142 5.46 -2.00 14.84
C THR A 142 4.48 -2.07 13.66
N GLY A 143 3.19 -2.19 13.96
CA GLY A 143 2.13 -2.34 12.98
C GLY A 143 0.80 -2.61 13.66
N THR A 144 -0.21 -2.90 12.86
CA THR A 144 -1.56 -3.24 13.32
C THR A 144 -1.92 -4.69 12.97
N ASN A 145 -3.13 -5.11 13.34
CA ASN A 145 -3.62 -6.48 13.10
C ASN A 145 -3.76 -6.84 11.62
N THR A 146 -3.95 -5.86 10.73
CA THR A 146 -4.37 -6.10 9.34
C THR A 146 -3.53 -5.38 8.28
N ASP A 147 -2.32 -4.92 8.66
CA ASP A 147 -1.42 -4.23 7.73
C ASP A 147 -1.18 -5.00 6.42
N ALA A 148 -1.17 -4.27 5.30
CA ALA A 148 -0.93 -4.86 3.99
C ALA A 148 -0.04 -3.98 3.11
N VAL A 149 0.79 -4.63 2.29
CA VAL A 149 1.67 -4.00 1.31
C VAL A 149 1.39 -4.58 -0.08
N VAL A 150 1.26 -3.70 -1.07
CA VAL A 150 1.26 -4.03 -2.49
C VAL A 150 2.48 -3.38 -3.14
N VAL A 151 3.26 -4.16 -3.87
CA VAL A 151 4.38 -3.66 -4.69
C VAL A 151 4.02 -3.88 -6.16
N LEU A 152 3.98 -2.81 -6.93
CA LEU A 152 3.68 -2.80 -8.36
C LEU A 152 4.89 -2.29 -9.13
N CYS A 153 5.36 -3.05 -10.11
CA CYS A 153 6.45 -2.62 -10.99
C CYS A 153 5.97 -2.60 -12.44
N THR A 154 6.20 -1.48 -13.12
CA THR A 154 5.90 -1.37 -14.56
C THR A 154 6.77 -2.32 -15.41
N GLN A 155 7.90 -2.77 -14.86
CA GLN A 155 8.90 -3.59 -15.56
C GLN A 155 9.42 -2.93 -16.84
N LYS A 156 9.50 -1.59 -16.83
CA LYS A 156 10.08 -0.74 -17.88
C LYS A 156 11.22 0.10 -17.30
N GLY A 157 12.15 0.59 -18.13
CA GLY A 157 13.24 1.45 -17.67
C GLY A 157 14.39 0.72 -16.96
N GLY A 158 15.05 1.42 -16.03
CA GLY A 158 16.25 0.94 -15.30
C GLY A 158 16.00 -0.30 -14.45
N TYR A 159 17.03 -1.11 -14.21
CA TYR A 159 16.91 -2.37 -13.48
C TYR A 159 17.55 -2.31 -12.09
N HIS A 160 16.77 -2.67 -11.06
CA HIS A 160 17.23 -2.77 -9.69
C HIS A 160 17.20 -4.23 -9.21
N ARG A 161 18.38 -4.70 -8.77
CA ARG A 161 18.54 -6.06 -8.23
C ARG A 161 18.03 -6.19 -6.79
N TYR A 162 18.08 -5.09 -6.03
CA TYR A 162 17.73 -5.01 -4.61
C TYR A 162 16.83 -3.80 -4.36
N CYS A 163 16.04 -3.86 -3.29
CA CYS A 163 15.22 -2.75 -2.80
C CYS A 163 15.29 -2.63 -1.27
N GLY A 164 16.40 -3.06 -0.66
CA GLY A 164 16.64 -2.87 0.77
C GLY A 164 16.98 -1.41 1.11
N PRO A 165 16.95 -1.00 2.39
CA PRO A 165 17.08 0.41 2.79
C PRO A 165 18.39 1.09 2.36
N ALA A 166 19.46 0.33 2.10
CA ALA A 166 20.73 0.86 1.61
C ALA A 166 20.79 1.03 0.08
N SER A 167 19.91 0.37 -0.67
CA SER A 167 19.86 0.49 -2.14
C SER A 167 19.21 1.79 -2.58
N GLU A 168 19.58 2.32 -3.75
CA GLU A 168 19.04 3.58 -4.27
C GLU A 168 17.50 3.63 -4.26
N VAL A 169 16.86 2.63 -4.87
CA VAL A 169 15.39 2.55 -4.95
C VAL A 169 14.75 2.24 -3.59
N GLY A 170 15.45 1.51 -2.72
CA GLY A 170 14.99 1.25 -1.35
C GLY A 170 15.05 2.47 -0.44
N GLN A 171 16.03 3.37 -0.59
CA GLN A 171 16.08 4.65 0.12
C GLN A 171 14.90 5.55 -0.28
N LYS A 172 14.56 5.58 -1.57
CA LYS A 172 13.38 6.30 -2.10
C LYS A 172 12.09 5.74 -1.49
N LEU A 173 11.92 4.41 -1.51
CA LEU A 173 10.78 3.74 -0.88
C LEU A 173 10.70 4.04 0.62
N TRP A 174 11.81 3.92 1.35
CA TRP A 174 11.87 4.17 2.78
C TRP A 174 11.35 5.56 3.13
N ARG A 175 11.85 6.57 2.40
CA ARG A 175 11.44 7.96 2.59
C ARG A 175 9.95 8.14 2.29
N CYS A 176 9.49 7.71 1.12
CA CYS A 176 8.09 7.87 0.72
C CYS A 176 7.13 7.13 1.66
N ALA A 177 7.44 5.90 2.04
CA ALA A 177 6.60 5.10 2.93
C ALA A 177 6.53 5.72 4.33
N GLY A 178 7.67 6.12 4.90
CA GLY A 178 7.70 6.78 6.21
C GLY A 178 6.92 8.09 6.20
N GLU A 179 7.17 8.96 5.23
CA GLU A 179 6.46 10.25 5.09
C GLU A 179 4.96 10.06 4.83
N ALA A 180 4.55 9.07 4.02
CA ALA A 180 3.15 8.81 3.71
C ALA A 180 2.39 8.27 4.93
N VAL A 181 3.01 7.38 5.72
CA VAL A 181 2.40 6.84 6.94
C VAL A 181 2.20 7.96 7.97
N LYS A 182 3.22 8.78 8.23
CA LYS A 182 3.11 9.92 9.16
C LYS A 182 2.02 10.91 8.76
N ASP A 183 2.00 11.28 7.49
CA ASP A 183 1.04 12.23 6.93
C ASP A 183 -0.41 11.70 6.96
N SER A 184 -0.59 10.39 6.82
CA SER A 184 -1.90 9.75 6.98
C SER A 184 -2.32 9.69 8.45
N LEU A 185 -1.40 9.31 9.36
CA LEU A 185 -1.63 9.27 10.81
C LEU A 185 -1.93 10.65 11.40
N ALA A 186 -1.26 11.71 10.94
CA ALA A 186 -1.52 13.07 11.43
C ALA A 186 -2.93 13.59 11.07
N ARG A 187 -3.59 12.94 10.10
CA ARG A 187 -4.98 13.20 9.71
C ARG A 187 -5.94 12.14 10.27
N TRP A 188 -5.43 11.15 11.02
CA TRP A 188 -6.21 10.08 11.64
C TRP A 188 -6.94 10.55 12.89
#